data_AF-A0A344L450-F1
#
_entry.id   AF-A0A344L450-F1
#
_cell.length_a   1.000
_cell.length_b   1.000
_cell.length_c   1.000
_cell.angle_alpha   90.00
_cell.angle_beta   90.00
_cell.angle_gamma   90.00
#
_symmetry.space_group_name_H-M   'P 1'
#
loop_
_entity.id
_entity.type
_entity.pdbx_description
1 polymer ?
#
loop_
_entity_poly.entity_id
_entity_poly.type
_entity_poly.pdbx_seq_one_letter_code
_entity_poly.pdbx_strand_id
1 'polypeptide(L)'
;MLAGVGDEVPEDLLRHVVRTSGLPSAIARRVVSDVMGYFVETPEEYVRRRHAELRARQLPNARIWPVLREELAVRPVAAPELSERQLRRIVYG
;
A
#
# COMPACT_ATOMS: atom_id res chain seq x y z
N MET A 1 -18.38 -12.55 -3.34
CA MET A 1 -18.61 -11.93 -2.02
C MET A 1 -17.55 -12.45 -1.07
N LEU A 2 -16.35 -11.87 -1.12
CA LEU A 2 -15.31 -12.15 -0.15
C LEU A 2 -15.49 -11.13 0.97
N ALA A 3 -15.95 -11.61 2.13
CA ALA A 3 -16.10 -10.79 3.32
C ALA A 3 -14.74 -10.17 3.69
N GLY A 4 -14.70 -8.84 3.75
CA GLY A 4 -13.50 -8.06 4.00
C GLY A 4 -12.98 -8.28 5.40
N VAL A 5 -11.85 -8.98 5.52
CA VAL A 5 -11.05 -9.06 6.76
C VAL A 5 -10.17 -7.79 6.91
N GLY A 6 -10.67 -6.63 6.46
CA GLY A 6 -9.97 -5.34 6.49
C GLY A 6 -10.88 -4.12 6.62
N ASP A 7 -12.18 -4.31 6.86
CA ASP A 7 -13.19 -3.24 6.74
C ASP A 7 -13.50 -2.50 8.06
N GLU A 8 -12.98 -2.97 9.20
CA GLU A 8 -13.24 -2.33 10.49
C GLU A 8 -12.19 -1.26 10.77
N VAL A 9 -12.52 -0.02 10.40
CA VAL A 9 -11.73 1.17 10.71
C VAL A 9 -11.50 1.25 12.23
N PRO A 10 -10.24 1.24 12.70
CA PRO A 10 -9.95 1.35 14.13
C PRO A 10 -10.52 2.64 14.72
N GLU A 11 -11.31 2.52 15.80
CA GLU A 11 -12.02 3.65 16.40
C GLU A 11 -11.09 4.72 16.98
N ASP A 12 -9.91 4.32 17.43
CA ASP A 12 -8.85 5.23 17.90
C ASP A 12 -8.24 6.05 16.76
N LEU A 13 -7.97 5.43 15.61
CA LEU A 13 -7.55 6.11 14.39
C LEU A 13 -8.63 7.08 13.90
N LEU A 14 -9.89 6.66 13.89
CA LEU A 14 -11.01 7.51 13.51
C LEU A 14 -11.13 8.74 14.41
N ARG A 15 -11.08 8.55 15.74
CA ARG A 15 -11.08 9.67 16.70
C ARG A 15 -9.91 10.61 16.46
N HIS A 16 -8.72 10.07 16.18
CA HIS A 16 -7.54 10.86 15.89
C HIS A 16 -7.76 11.74 14.64
N VAL A 17 -8.23 11.16 13.54
CA VAL A 17 -8.45 11.87 12.26
C VAL A 17 -9.53 12.94 12.38
N VAL A 18 -10.66 12.65 13.05
CA VAL A 18 -11.71 13.65 13.31
C VAL A 18 -11.13 14.84 14.09
N ARG A 19 -10.34 14.57 15.13
CA ARG A 19 -9.73 15.61 15.97
C ARG A 19 -8.72 16.47 15.20
N THR A 20 -7.93 15.90 14.30
CA THR A 20 -6.83 16.62 13.62
C THR A 20 -7.24 17.29 12.31
N SER A 21 -8.27 16.77 11.63
CA SER A 21 -8.76 17.32 10.35
C SER A 21 -10.02 18.17 10.45
N GLY A 22 -10.78 18.03 11.54
CA GLY A 22 -12.12 18.62 11.69
C GLY A 22 -13.19 18.00 10.79
N LEU A 23 -12.89 16.88 10.10
CA LEU A 23 -13.86 16.20 9.25
C LEU A 23 -15.01 15.61 10.08
N PRO A 24 -16.26 15.64 9.56
CA PRO A 24 -17.36 14.89 10.16
C PRO A 24 -17.02 13.41 10.26
N SER A 25 -17.41 12.75 11.36
CA SER A 25 -17.07 11.35 11.66
C SER A 25 -17.40 10.38 10.50
N ALA A 26 -18.53 10.57 9.83
CA ALA A 26 -18.91 9.73 8.69
C ALA A 26 -17.96 9.89 7.48
N ILE A 27 -17.49 11.11 7.21
CA ILE A 27 -16.54 11.39 6.13
C ILE A 27 -15.16 10.87 6.49
N ALA A 28 -14.71 11.11 7.73
CA ALA A 28 -13.44 10.59 8.22
C ALA A 28 -13.39 9.06 8.14
N ARG A 29 -14.48 8.35 8.52
CA ARG A 29 -14.56 6.90 8.42
C ARG A 29 -14.42 6.42 6.98
N ARG A 30 -15.13 7.06 6.04
CA ARG A 30 -15.03 6.71 4.62
C ARG A 30 -13.61 6.90 4.10
N VAL A 31 -12.98 8.04 4.37
CA VAL A 31 -11.61 8.32 3.92
C VAL A 31 -10.63 7.31 4.50
N VAL A 32 -10.73 7.00 5.80
CA VAL A 32 -9.86 6.00 6.44
C VAL A 32 -10.11 4.62 5.85
N SER A 33 -11.37 4.24 5.60
CA SER A 33 -11.71 2.97 4.95
C SER A 33 -11.15 2.90 3.52
N ASP A 34 -11.24 3.98 2.74
CA ASP A 34 -10.72 4.04 1.38
C ASP A 34 -9.18 3.94 1.37
N VAL A 35 -8.51 4.63 2.30
CA VAL A 35 -7.06 4.58 2.51
C VAL A 35 -6.64 3.17 2.93
N MET A 36 -7.23 2.62 4.00
CA MET A 36 -6.94 1.26 4.48
C MET A 36 -7.24 0.21 3.41
N GLY A 37 -8.36 0.35 2.70
CA GLY A 37 -8.77 -0.45 1.55
C GLY A 37 -7.73 -0.43 0.42
N TYR A 38 -7.12 0.72 0.18
CA TYR A 38 -6.00 0.87 -0.75
C TYR A 38 -4.71 0.18 -0.25
N PHE A 39 -4.52 0.05 1.07
CA PHE A 39 -3.34 -0.57 1.69
C PHE A 39 -3.54 -2.03 2.15
N VAL A 40 -4.66 -2.70 1.85
CA VAL A 40 -4.89 -4.12 2.19
C VAL A 40 -3.84 -5.04 1.55
N GLU A 41 -3.27 -4.62 0.43
CA GLU A 41 -2.21 -5.35 -0.25
C GLU A 41 -0.90 -5.30 0.55
N THR A 42 -0.35 -6.47 0.89
CA THR A 42 0.97 -6.61 1.52
C THR A 42 2.06 -6.02 0.63
N PRO A 43 3.23 -5.63 1.19
CA PRO A 43 4.37 -5.18 0.37
C PRO A 43 4.73 -6.18 -0.74
N GLU A 44 4.60 -7.47 -0.47
CA GLU A 44 4.88 -8.55 -1.42
C GLU A 44 3.87 -8.60 -2.56
N GLU A 45 2.57 -8.55 -2.25
CA GLU A 45 1.51 -8.51 -3.26
C GLU A 45 1.65 -7.27 -4.15
N TYR A 46 1.94 -6.12 -3.54
CA TYR A 46 2.17 -4.86 -4.26
C TYR A 46 3.33 -4.97 -5.22
N VAL A 47 4.48 -5.45 -4.73
CA VAL A 47 5.69 -5.60 -5.56
C VAL A 47 5.41 -6.49 -6.76
N ARG A 48 4.67 -7.61 -6.60
CA ARG A 48 4.33 -8.51 -7.71
C ARG A 48 3.42 -7.85 -8.74
N ARG A 49 2.30 -7.26 -8.29
CA ARG A 49 1.35 -6.58 -9.18
C ARG A 49 2.00 -5.42 -9.91
N ARG A 50 2.70 -4.54 -9.17
CA ARG A 50 3.32 -3.34 -9.72
C ARG A 50 4.47 -3.65 -10.67
N HIS A 51 5.29 -4.67 -10.36
CA HIS A 51 6.31 -5.16 -11.28
C HIS A 51 5.68 -5.66 -12.60
N ALA A 52 4.58 -6.42 -12.53
CA ALA A 52 3.88 -6.90 -13.73
C ALA A 52 3.35 -5.75 -14.59
N GLU A 53 2.77 -4.71 -13.98
CA GLU A 53 2.32 -3.50 -14.68
C GLU A 53 3.47 -2.77 -15.38
N LEU A 54 4.61 -2.58 -14.71
CA LEU A 54 5.77 -1.88 -15.28
C LEU A 54 6.43 -2.70 -16.40
N ARG A 55 6.47 -4.03 -16.26
CA ARG A 55 6.91 -4.95 -17.32
C ARG A 55 6.00 -4.90 -18.54
N ALA A 56 4.68 -4.84 -18.35
CA ALA A 56 3.72 -4.72 -19.45
C ALA A 56 3.91 -3.41 -20.23
N ARG A 57 4.41 -2.36 -19.57
CA ARG A 57 4.85 -1.09 -20.19
C ARG A 57 6.25 -1.14 -20.81
N GLN A 58 6.84 -2.34 -20.93
CA GLN A 58 8.17 -2.59 -21.49
C GLN A 58 9.32 -1.88 -20.75
N LEU A 59 9.14 -1.57 -19.46
CA LEU A 59 10.21 -0.99 -18.67
C LEU A 59 11.27 -2.06 -18.34
N PRO A 60 12.57 -1.80 -18.55
CA PRO A 60 13.61 -2.77 -18.25
C PRO A 60 13.75 -2.96 -16.74
N ASN A 61 14.06 -4.19 -16.28
CA ASN A 61 14.09 -4.53 -14.86
C ASN A 61 15.01 -3.61 -14.03
N ALA A 62 16.16 -3.23 -14.60
CA ALA A 62 17.09 -2.30 -13.96
C ALA A 62 16.46 -0.93 -13.61
N ARG A 63 15.42 -0.51 -14.34
CA ARG A 63 14.65 0.71 -14.08
C ARG A 63 13.44 0.46 -13.16
N ILE A 64 12.94 -0.77 -13.08
CA ILE A 64 11.79 -1.11 -12.23
C ILE A 64 12.16 -1.11 -10.74
N TRP A 65 13.33 -1.64 -10.36
CA TRP A 65 13.69 -1.75 -8.93
C TRP A 65 13.82 -0.41 -8.19
N PRO A 66 14.43 0.64 -8.78
CA PRO A 66 14.42 1.97 -8.16
C PRO A 66 13.01 2.53 -7.97
N VAL A 67 12.15 2.39 -8.98
CA VAL A 67 10.75 2.86 -8.91
C VAL A 67 10.00 2.16 -7.78
N LEU A 68 10.11 0.83 -7.67
CA LEU A 68 9.47 0.09 -6.59
C LEU A 68 9.97 0.51 -5.20
N ARG A 69 11.27 0.81 -5.05
CA ARG A 69 11.81 1.31 -3.78
C ARG A 69 11.24 2.68 -3.42
N GLU A 70 11.20 3.60 -4.37
CA GLU A 70 10.64 4.95 -4.18
C GLU A 70 9.15 4.89 -3.82
N GLU A 71 8.38 4.06 -4.54
CA GLU A 71 6.94 3.88 -4.28
C GLU A 71 6.67 3.20 -2.92
N LEU A 72 7.50 2.24 -2.49
CA LEU A 72 7.38 1.59 -1.18
C LEU A 72 7.75 2.50 -0.01
N ALA A 73 8.73 3.41 -0.20
CA ALA A 73 9.18 4.32 0.85
C ALA A 73 8.10 5.31 1.32
N VAL A 74 7.12 5.60 0.46
CA VAL A 74 6.03 6.54 0.75
C VAL A 74 4.70 5.85 1.05
N ARG A 75 4.67 4.51 1.11
CA ARG A 75 3.45 3.75 1.37
C ARG A 75 3.03 3.89 2.85
N PRO A 76 1.78 4.27 3.14
CA PRO A 76 1.16 4.14 4.45
C PRO A 76 1.32 2.72 5.00
N VAL A 77 1.83 2.63 6.24
CA VAL A 77 2.56 1.47 6.77
C VAL A 77 3.86 1.30 5.99
N ALA A 78 4.91 1.99 6.44
CA ALA A 78 6.24 1.93 5.84
C ALA A 78 6.64 0.45 5.73
N ALA A 79 6.62 -0.06 4.49
CA ALA A 79 7.22 -1.36 4.23
C ALA A 79 8.68 -1.26 4.69
N PRO A 80 9.24 -2.29 5.34
CA PRO A 80 10.65 -2.30 5.68
C PRO A 80 11.46 -1.95 4.43
N GLU A 81 12.55 -1.17 4.56
CA GLU A 81 13.38 -0.81 3.41
C GLU A 81 13.88 -2.07 2.70
N LEU A 82 13.28 -2.38 1.54
CA LEU A 82 13.62 -3.58 0.79
C LEU A 82 14.79 -3.29 -0.15
N SER A 83 15.87 -4.04 0.03
CA SER A 83 16.96 -4.09 -0.94
C SER A 83 16.49 -4.69 -2.26
N GLU A 84 17.19 -4.39 -3.36
CA GLU A 84 16.92 -5.02 -4.67
C GLU A 84 16.93 -6.56 -4.58
N ARG A 85 17.82 -7.13 -3.76
CA ARG A 85 17.87 -8.58 -3.55
C ARG A 85 16.57 -9.12 -2.95
N GLN A 86 15.99 -8.42 -1.97
CA GLN A 86 14.71 -8.80 -1.36
C GLN A 86 13.56 -8.65 -2.38
N LEU A 87 13.52 -7.56 -3.14
CA LEU A 87 12.53 -7.36 -4.21
C LEU A 87 12.58 -8.49 -5.25
N ARG A 88 13.78 -8.88 -5.69
CA ARG A 88 13.95 -9.99 -6.64
C ARG A 88 13.44 -11.32 -6.08
N ARG A 89 13.62 -11.56 -4.78
CA ARG A 89 13.11 -12.76 -4.12
C ARG A 89 11.59 -12.78 -4.04
N ILE A 90 10.94 -11.63 -3.86
CA ILE A 90 9.48 -11.54 -3.85
C ILE A 90 8.89 -11.87 -5.24
N VAL A 91 9.59 -11.46 -6.31
CA VAL A 91 9.14 -11.61 -7.71
C VAL A 91 9.51 -12.96 -8.32
N TYR A 92 10.70 -13.49 -8.02
CA TYR A 92 11.26 -14.68 -8.68
C TYR A 92 11.51 -15.87 -7.74
N GLY A 93 11.44 -15.65 -6.44
CA GLY A 93 11.73 -16.66 -5.42
C GLY A 93 10.49 -17.39 -4.91
#